data_AF-D4YZB6-F1
#
_entry.id   AF-D4YZB6-F1
#
_cell.length_a   1.000
_cell.length_b   1.000
_cell.length_c   1.000
_cell.angle_alpha   90.00
_cell.angle_beta   90.00
_cell.angle_gamma   90.00
#
_symmetry.space_group_name_H-M   'P 1'
#
loop_
_entity.id
_entity.type
_entity.pdbx_description
1 polymer ?
#
loop_
_entity_poly.entity_id
_entity_poly.type
_entity_poly.pdbx_seq_one_letter_code
_entity_poly.pdbx_strand_id
1 'polypeptide(L)'
;MATKKISELDTVPSVDGTETFPVLKSGYNYKMTVSQIVAWISNATSSVAGFMSASDKSKLDSVQTGATANATNAELRNRATHTGTQPAATITGLADVATTGDYDDLSNQPSFATVATTGAYSDLTGRPTLATVATSGSYNDLSNRPIDANYERLPTVAFQSATGTTAGTAALVTKAVFHIGSSDASNKGIILPTSMAIGTVFNIFNGTGNAINVYPPTGGQINYAGTDVPFALSAYAPLRLVLIDPSGGVYQQL
;
A
#
# COMPACT_ATOMS: atom_id res chain seq x y z
N MET A 1 7.58 -122.02 6.85
CA MET A 1 7.53 -120.90 7.82
C MET A 1 7.03 -119.67 7.08
N ALA A 2 6.05 -118.95 7.63
CA ALA A 2 5.53 -117.74 7.00
C ALA A 2 6.55 -116.61 7.11
N THR A 3 6.87 -115.95 6.00
CA THR A 3 7.77 -114.79 5.98
C THR A 3 7.05 -113.60 6.59
N LYS A 4 7.47 -113.16 7.78
CA LYS A 4 6.98 -111.93 8.39
C LYS A 4 7.55 -110.72 7.67
N LYS A 5 6.76 -109.65 7.51
CA LYS A 5 7.28 -108.35 7.10
C LYS A 5 8.08 -107.74 8.26
N ILE A 6 9.05 -106.89 7.96
CA ILE A 6 9.88 -106.25 9.00
C ILE A 6 9.05 -105.43 10.00
N SER A 7 7.89 -104.91 9.57
CA SER A 7 6.91 -104.20 10.40
C SER A 7 6.12 -105.10 11.36
N GLU A 8 6.23 -106.42 11.24
CA GLU A 8 5.49 -107.43 12.02
C GLU A 8 6.40 -108.20 13.00
N LEU A 9 7.65 -107.76 13.14
CA LEU A 9 8.62 -108.26 14.11
C LEU A 9 8.50 -107.47 15.42
N ASP A 10 8.62 -108.16 16.55
CA ASP A 10 8.56 -107.54 17.87
C ASP A 10 9.79 -106.62 18.07
N THR A 11 9.59 -105.39 18.52
CA THR A 11 10.69 -104.47 18.84
C THR A 11 11.34 -104.88 20.15
N VAL A 12 12.60 -105.34 20.09
CA VAL A 12 13.40 -105.68 21.27
C VAL A 12 14.16 -104.43 21.74
N PRO A 13 14.07 -104.04 23.03
CA PRO A 13 14.88 -102.96 23.56
C PRO A 13 16.37 -103.32 23.54
N SER A 14 17.23 -102.31 23.42
CA SER A 14 18.68 -102.47 23.57
C SER A 14 18.99 -103.16 24.90
N VAL A 15 19.82 -104.20 24.85
CA VAL A 15 20.27 -105.02 25.98
C VAL A 15 21.23 -104.24 26.87
N ASP A 16 22.19 -103.51 26.30
CA ASP A 16 23.20 -102.76 27.06
C ASP A 16 23.70 -101.44 26.42
N GLY A 17 23.14 -101.05 25.28
CA GLY A 17 23.52 -99.84 24.54
C GLY A 17 24.79 -100.00 23.69
N THR A 18 25.42 -101.17 23.69
CA THR A 18 26.61 -101.49 22.90
C THR A 18 26.28 -102.18 21.58
N GLU A 19 25.01 -102.43 21.28
CA GLU A 19 24.61 -103.11 20.05
C GLU A 19 25.02 -102.28 18.83
N THR A 20 25.70 -102.96 17.91
CA THR A 20 26.26 -102.31 16.73
C THR A 20 25.48 -102.62 15.47
N PHE A 21 25.26 -101.60 14.64
CA PHE A 21 24.75 -101.73 13.28
C PHE A 21 25.90 -101.58 12.28
N PRO A 22 25.92 -102.38 11.19
CA PRO A 22 26.88 -102.17 10.12
C PRO A 22 26.53 -100.90 9.34
N VAL A 23 27.50 -100.00 9.20
CA VAL A 23 27.36 -98.75 8.43
C VAL A 23 28.49 -98.65 7.43
N LEU A 24 28.14 -98.39 6.17
CA LEU A 24 29.12 -98.12 5.11
C LEU A 24 29.43 -96.62 5.06
N LYS A 25 30.69 -96.24 5.19
CA LYS A 25 31.13 -94.84 5.04
C LYS A 25 32.50 -94.78 4.38
N SER A 26 32.65 -93.90 3.38
CA SER A 26 33.90 -93.70 2.63
C SER A 26 34.52 -95.00 2.11
N GLY A 27 33.68 -95.99 1.74
CA GLY A 27 34.11 -97.29 1.23
C GLY A 27 34.43 -98.36 2.29
N TYR A 28 34.29 -98.08 3.59
CA TYR A 28 34.57 -99.03 4.67
C TYR A 28 33.32 -99.40 5.47
N ASN A 29 33.22 -100.68 5.88
CA ASN A 29 32.17 -101.18 6.76
C ASN A 29 32.59 -101.00 8.23
N TYR A 30 31.86 -100.16 8.95
CA TYR A 30 32.03 -99.94 10.38
C TYR A 30 30.92 -100.63 11.16
N LYS A 31 31.25 -101.19 12.33
CA LYS A 31 30.26 -101.63 13.32
C LYS A 31 30.16 -100.54 14.37
N MET A 32 28.99 -99.92 14.50
CA MET A 32 28.82 -98.77 15.35
C MET A 32 27.55 -98.85 16.18
N THR A 33 27.60 -98.37 17.41
CA THR A 33 26.41 -98.19 18.22
C THR A 33 25.53 -97.08 17.64
N VAL A 34 24.24 -97.08 17.97
CA VAL A 34 23.31 -96.01 17.55
C VAL A 34 23.85 -94.63 17.97
N SER A 35 24.43 -94.53 19.17
CA SER A 35 25.04 -93.29 19.67
C SER A 35 26.21 -92.81 18.80
N GLN A 36 27.09 -93.73 18.37
CA GLN A 36 28.19 -93.39 17.47
C GLN A 36 27.69 -92.97 16.08
N ILE A 37 26.62 -93.60 15.57
CA ILE A 37 26.00 -93.24 14.29
C ILE A 37 25.43 -91.82 14.35
N VAL A 38 24.71 -91.50 15.42
CA VAL A 38 24.17 -90.14 15.66
C VAL A 38 25.31 -89.12 15.78
N ALA A 39 26.40 -89.45 16.48
CA ALA A 39 27.56 -88.57 16.57
C ALA A 39 28.22 -88.31 15.20
N TRP A 40 28.22 -89.31 14.31
CA TRP A 40 28.75 -89.18 12.94
C TRP A 40 27.88 -88.38 11.99
N ILE A 41 26.57 -88.30 12.26
CA ILE A 41 25.65 -87.41 11.56
C ILE A 41 25.36 -86.24 12.48
N SER A 42 26.42 -85.46 12.73
CA SER A 42 26.40 -84.34 13.68
C SER A 42 25.41 -83.25 13.28
N ASN A 43 25.06 -82.39 14.23
CA ASN A 43 24.30 -81.17 13.94
C ASN A 43 24.99 -80.33 12.85
N ALA A 44 24.19 -79.59 12.09
CA ALA A 44 24.74 -78.62 11.15
C ALA A 44 25.56 -77.55 11.90
N THR A 45 26.73 -77.22 11.36
CA THR A 45 27.62 -76.16 11.84
C THR A 45 28.06 -75.30 10.65
N SER A 46 28.86 -74.26 10.86
CA SER A 46 29.42 -73.48 9.75
C SER A 46 30.21 -74.34 8.75
N SER A 47 30.85 -75.44 9.20
CA SER A 47 31.67 -76.31 8.34
C SER A 47 31.07 -77.69 8.05
N VAL A 48 29.97 -78.06 8.70
CA VAL A 48 29.34 -79.39 8.58
C VAL A 48 27.89 -79.24 8.17
N ALA A 49 27.47 -79.91 7.09
CA ALA A 49 26.10 -79.82 6.58
C ALA A 49 25.05 -80.56 7.42
N GLY A 50 25.47 -81.51 8.26
CA GLY A 50 24.55 -82.40 8.97
C GLY A 50 23.62 -83.13 8.00
N PHE A 51 22.31 -83.08 8.25
CA PHE A 51 21.28 -83.65 7.37
C PHE A 51 20.83 -82.74 6.21
N MET A 52 21.38 -81.53 6.11
CA MET A 52 20.93 -80.56 5.12
C MET A 52 21.46 -80.88 3.73
N SER A 53 20.68 -80.54 2.70
CA SER A 53 21.18 -80.54 1.33
C SER A 53 22.29 -79.48 1.15
N ALA A 54 23.14 -79.64 0.12
CA ALA A 54 24.15 -78.62 -0.19
C ALA A 54 23.54 -77.23 -0.43
N SER A 55 22.36 -77.19 -1.08
CA SER A 55 21.63 -75.95 -1.34
C SER A 55 21.10 -75.29 -0.06
N ASP A 56 20.52 -76.08 0.86
CA ASP A 56 20.01 -75.55 2.12
C ASP A 56 21.15 -75.09 3.03
N LYS A 57 22.28 -75.80 3.00
CA LYS A 57 23.49 -75.40 3.72
C LYS A 57 24.03 -74.07 3.23
N SER A 58 24.12 -73.89 1.91
CA SER A 58 24.54 -72.62 1.32
C SER A 58 23.61 -71.46 1.70
N LYS A 59 22.29 -71.68 1.73
CA LYS A 59 21.33 -70.67 2.21
C LYS A 59 21.56 -70.33 3.68
N LEU A 60 21.72 -71.32 4.54
CA LEU A 60 21.96 -71.11 5.97
C LEU A 60 23.27 -70.38 6.23
N ASP A 61 24.33 -70.74 5.50
CA ASP A 61 25.66 -70.12 5.63
C ASP A 61 25.70 -68.66 5.14
N SER A 62 24.76 -68.28 4.27
CA SER A 62 24.62 -66.89 3.81
C SER A 62 23.95 -65.99 4.85
N VAL A 63 23.38 -66.55 5.91
CA VAL A 63 22.79 -65.79 7.02
C VAL A 63 23.93 -65.30 7.92
N GLN A 64 24.08 -63.98 8.04
CA GLN A 64 25.08 -63.37 8.90
C GLN A 64 24.89 -63.78 10.37
N THR A 65 26.00 -63.98 11.09
CA THR A 65 25.97 -64.21 12.54
C THR A 65 25.22 -63.08 13.25
N GLY A 66 24.19 -63.43 14.03
CA GLY A 66 23.37 -62.45 14.74
C GLY A 66 22.24 -61.83 13.91
N ALA A 67 21.98 -62.33 12.69
CA ALA A 67 20.78 -61.94 11.95
C ALA A 67 19.53 -62.16 12.83
N THR A 68 18.77 -61.09 13.05
CA THR A 68 17.52 -61.17 13.79
C THR A 68 16.47 -61.88 12.94
N ALA A 69 15.54 -62.59 13.59
CA ALA A 69 14.32 -63.00 12.90
C ALA A 69 13.64 -61.77 12.27
N ASN A 70 12.87 -61.98 11.20
CA ASN A 70 12.13 -60.89 10.58
C ASN A 70 11.35 -60.12 11.66
N ALA A 71 11.53 -58.81 11.68
CA ALA A 71 10.82 -57.96 12.63
C ALA A 71 9.31 -58.11 12.40
N THR A 72 8.52 -57.90 13.45
CA THR A 72 7.06 -57.97 13.32
C THR A 72 6.56 -56.95 12.30
N ASN A 73 5.40 -57.21 11.67
CA ASN A 73 4.79 -56.23 10.76
C ASN A 73 4.60 -54.84 11.41
N ALA A 74 4.45 -54.78 12.74
CA ALA A 74 4.37 -53.54 13.49
C ALA A 74 5.70 -52.78 13.51
N GLU A 75 6.81 -53.48 13.75
CA GLU A 75 8.16 -52.89 13.75
C GLU A 75 8.60 -52.44 12.35
N LEU A 76 8.26 -53.21 11.30
CA LEU A 76 8.56 -52.85 9.91
C LEU A 76 7.81 -51.58 9.45
N ARG A 77 6.65 -51.28 10.05
CA ARG A 77 5.87 -50.07 9.78
C ARG A 77 6.23 -48.90 10.68
N ASN A 78 7.02 -49.13 11.73
CA ASN A 78 7.40 -48.08 12.65
C ASN A 78 8.47 -47.20 12.00
N ARG A 79 8.12 -45.94 11.71
CA ARG A 79 9.09 -44.99 11.14
C ARG A 79 10.22 -44.64 12.11
N ALA A 80 10.03 -44.81 13.43
CA ALA A 80 11.06 -44.53 14.43
C ALA A 80 12.27 -45.48 14.32
N THR A 81 12.09 -46.69 13.77
CA THR A 81 13.15 -47.67 13.55
C THR A 81 13.74 -47.62 12.14
N HIS A 82 13.23 -46.73 11.27
CA HIS A 82 13.74 -46.56 9.92
C HIS A 82 15.04 -45.75 9.92
N THR A 83 16.18 -46.44 9.87
CA THR A 83 17.51 -45.84 9.81
C THR A 83 17.92 -45.64 8.35
N GLY A 84 17.43 -44.56 7.72
CA GLY A 84 17.75 -44.23 6.35
C GLY A 84 16.98 -43.02 5.82
N THR A 85 17.50 -42.36 4.78
CA THR A 85 16.83 -41.25 4.11
C THR A 85 15.89 -41.78 3.03
N GLN A 86 14.64 -41.31 3.03
CA GLN A 86 13.68 -41.58 1.96
C GLN A 86 13.43 -40.28 1.18
N PRO A 87 13.77 -40.23 -0.13
CA PRO A 87 13.47 -39.06 -0.95
C PRO A 87 11.96 -38.80 -1.02
N ALA A 88 11.53 -37.53 -0.97
CA ALA A 88 10.11 -37.19 -1.08
C ALA A 88 9.47 -37.72 -2.37
N ALA A 89 10.24 -37.79 -3.46
CA ALA A 89 9.79 -38.30 -4.76
C ALA A 89 9.36 -39.79 -4.74
N THR A 90 9.73 -40.58 -3.73
CA THR A 90 9.29 -41.98 -3.59
C THR A 90 7.98 -42.12 -2.80
N ILE A 91 7.46 -41.02 -2.22
CA ILE A 91 6.26 -40.99 -1.39
C ILE A 91 5.09 -40.45 -2.22
N THR A 92 4.06 -41.26 -2.42
CA THR A 92 2.85 -40.83 -3.13
C THR A 92 1.91 -40.04 -2.21
N GLY A 93 1.19 -39.07 -2.77
CA GLY A 93 0.19 -38.28 -2.04
C GLY A 93 0.74 -37.08 -1.26
N LEU A 94 2.02 -36.74 -1.42
CA LEU A 94 2.54 -35.44 -1.00
C LEU A 94 2.02 -34.33 -1.92
N ALA A 95 1.92 -33.10 -1.41
CA ALA A 95 1.69 -31.91 -2.22
C ALA A 95 2.95 -31.56 -3.04
N ASP A 96 2.78 -30.92 -4.18
CA ASP A 96 3.88 -30.59 -5.12
C ASP A 96 4.99 -29.77 -4.45
N VAL A 97 4.64 -28.81 -3.59
CA VAL A 97 5.60 -28.00 -2.80
C VAL A 97 6.58 -28.84 -1.96
N ALA A 98 6.21 -30.07 -1.58
CA ALA A 98 7.08 -30.96 -0.80
C ALA A 98 8.18 -31.62 -1.64
N THR A 99 8.06 -31.61 -2.97
CA THR A 99 9.04 -32.20 -3.89
C THR A 99 9.82 -31.14 -4.66
N THR A 100 9.20 -30.02 -5.01
CA THR A 100 9.82 -28.93 -5.77
C THR A 100 10.52 -27.91 -4.86
N GLY A 101 9.92 -27.61 -3.70
CA GLY A 101 10.29 -26.49 -2.85
C GLY A 101 9.85 -25.12 -3.39
N ASP A 102 9.14 -25.08 -4.51
CA ASP A 102 8.70 -23.83 -5.14
C ASP A 102 7.46 -23.28 -4.41
N TYR A 103 7.49 -21.98 -4.08
CA TYR A 103 6.38 -21.31 -3.39
C TYR A 103 5.08 -21.36 -4.19
N ASP A 104 5.20 -21.33 -5.51
CA ASP A 104 4.08 -21.31 -6.45
C ASP A 104 3.25 -22.62 -6.43
N ASP A 105 3.77 -23.69 -5.83
CA ASP A 105 3.08 -24.97 -5.69
C ASP A 105 2.14 -25.04 -4.47
N LEU A 106 2.06 -23.96 -3.68
CA LEU A 106 1.07 -23.86 -2.60
C LEU A 106 -0.33 -23.66 -3.18
N SER A 107 -1.28 -24.55 -2.85
CA SER A 107 -2.66 -24.50 -3.35
C SER A 107 -3.54 -23.41 -2.73
N ASN A 108 -3.09 -22.77 -1.65
CA ASN A 108 -3.84 -21.73 -0.91
C ASN A 108 -2.97 -20.51 -0.64
N GLN A 109 -2.35 -19.97 -1.69
CA GLN A 109 -1.55 -18.75 -1.57
C GLN A 109 -2.44 -17.55 -1.19
N PRO A 110 -1.95 -16.64 -0.34
CA PRO A 110 -2.61 -15.37 -0.09
C PRO A 110 -2.77 -14.56 -1.39
N SER A 111 -3.92 -13.93 -1.57
CA SER A 111 -4.10 -12.92 -2.62
C SER A 111 -3.64 -11.56 -2.08
N PHE A 112 -2.58 -11.01 -2.67
CA PHE A 112 -2.07 -9.69 -2.32
C PHE A 112 -2.72 -8.59 -3.17
N ALA A 113 -2.86 -7.39 -2.60
CA ALA A 113 -3.23 -6.21 -3.39
C ALA A 113 -2.12 -5.89 -4.41
N THR A 114 -2.47 -5.34 -5.57
CA THR A 114 -1.52 -5.00 -6.64
C THR A 114 -0.36 -4.13 -6.17
N VAL A 115 -0.62 -3.17 -5.28
CA VAL A 115 0.42 -2.31 -4.70
C VAL A 115 1.52 -3.09 -3.97
N ALA A 116 1.22 -4.29 -3.45
CA ALA A 116 2.19 -5.13 -2.76
C ALA A 116 3.26 -5.70 -3.70
N THR A 117 2.96 -5.81 -5.00
CA THR A 117 3.91 -6.31 -6.00
C THR A 117 4.55 -5.18 -6.80
N THR A 118 3.80 -4.12 -7.12
CA THR A 118 4.30 -3.02 -7.95
C THR A 118 5.00 -1.92 -7.14
N GLY A 119 4.60 -1.72 -5.89
CA GLY A 119 5.02 -0.56 -5.07
C GLY A 119 4.50 0.80 -5.58
N ALA A 120 3.66 0.82 -6.62
CA ALA A 120 3.22 2.07 -7.25
C ALA A 120 2.08 2.73 -6.47
N TYR A 121 2.21 4.03 -6.19
CA TYR A 121 1.15 4.80 -5.50
C TYR A 121 -0.18 4.82 -6.28
N SER A 122 -0.13 4.67 -7.60
CA SER A 122 -1.32 4.56 -8.47
C SER A 122 -2.20 3.37 -8.12
N ASP A 123 -1.62 2.32 -7.53
CA ASP A 123 -2.27 1.02 -7.33
C ASP A 123 -2.97 0.94 -5.96
N LEU A 124 -2.88 2.02 -5.16
CA LEU A 124 -3.63 2.16 -3.93
C LEU A 124 -5.11 2.43 -4.22
N THR A 125 -5.97 1.57 -3.68
CA THR A 125 -7.42 1.79 -3.60
C THR A 125 -7.75 2.56 -2.31
N GLY A 126 -8.91 3.24 -2.27
CA GLY A 126 -9.33 3.99 -1.08
C GLY A 126 -8.49 5.23 -0.74
N ARG A 127 -7.81 5.81 -1.74
CA ARG A 127 -7.03 7.05 -1.56
C ARG A 127 -7.92 8.22 -1.14
N PRO A 128 -7.52 9.04 -0.15
CA PRO A 128 -8.23 10.27 0.19
C PRO A 128 -8.33 11.23 -1.00
N THR A 129 -9.47 11.89 -1.14
CA THR A 129 -9.61 13.01 -2.09
C THR A 129 -8.86 14.21 -1.53
N LEU A 130 -7.77 14.60 -2.18
CA LEU A 130 -7.03 15.80 -1.82
C LEU A 130 -7.74 17.06 -2.33
N ALA A 131 -7.60 18.17 -1.62
CA ALA A 131 -8.04 19.48 -2.11
C ALA A 131 -7.25 19.87 -3.37
N THR A 132 -7.86 20.61 -4.30
CA THR A 132 -7.25 21.01 -5.59
C THR A 132 -5.90 21.71 -5.43
N VAL A 133 -5.75 22.52 -4.37
CA VAL A 133 -4.50 23.20 -4.03
C VAL A 133 -3.31 22.23 -3.90
N ALA A 134 -3.54 20.98 -3.48
CA ALA A 134 -2.50 19.97 -3.30
C ALA A 134 -1.90 19.49 -4.63
N THR A 135 -2.61 19.66 -5.75
CA THR A 135 -2.15 19.22 -7.07
C THR A 135 -1.79 20.38 -8.00
N SER A 136 -2.49 21.51 -7.88
CA SER A 136 -2.24 22.68 -8.75
C SER A 136 -1.11 23.59 -8.24
N GLY A 137 -0.86 23.61 -6.92
CA GLY A 137 0.00 24.62 -6.28
C GLY A 137 -0.56 26.05 -6.33
N SER A 138 -1.77 26.26 -6.84
CA SER A 138 -2.40 27.56 -7.02
C SER A 138 -3.01 28.05 -5.71
N TYR A 139 -2.56 29.21 -5.22
CA TYR A 139 -3.17 29.88 -4.07
C TYR A 139 -4.65 30.24 -4.29
N ASN A 140 -5.09 30.35 -5.56
CA ASN A 140 -6.48 30.62 -5.90
C ASN A 140 -7.42 29.44 -5.60
N ASP A 141 -6.89 28.25 -5.34
CA ASP A 141 -7.68 27.04 -5.08
C ASP A 141 -8.15 26.93 -3.62
N LEU A 142 -7.68 27.83 -2.75
CA LEU A 142 -8.11 27.91 -1.36
C LEU A 142 -9.45 28.64 -1.26
N SER A 143 -10.44 28.01 -0.63
CA SER A 143 -11.77 28.60 -0.40
C SER A 143 -11.80 29.63 0.74
N ASN A 144 -10.87 29.55 1.70
CA ASN A 144 -10.80 30.41 2.87
C ASN A 144 -9.47 31.17 2.92
N ARG A 145 -9.17 31.89 1.84
CA ARG A 145 -7.96 32.72 1.77
C ARG A 145 -8.03 33.80 2.85
N PRO A 146 -6.94 34.08 3.58
CA PRO A 146 -6.83 35.28 4.40
C PRO A 146 -7.27 36.50 3.60
N ILE A 147 -8.38 37.11 4.02
CA ILE A 147 -8.73 38.46 3.65
C ILE A 147 -7.96 39.36 4.60
N ASP A 148 -7.12 40.24 4.07
CA ASP A 148 -6.44 41.24 4.89
C ASP A 148 -7.53 42.12 5.51
N ALA A 149 -7.69 42.06 6.84
CA ALA A 149 -8.68 42.84 7.56
C ALA A 149 -8.38 44.36 7.49
N ASN A 150 -7.19 44.74 7.02
CA ASN A 150 -6.86 46.12 6.67
C ASN A 150 -7.33 46.53 5.28
N TYR A 151 -7.91 45.61 4.50
CA TYR A 151 -8.76 45.92 3.35
C TYR A 151 -10.21 46.15 3.82
N GLU A 152 -10.39 46.98 4.84
CA GLU A 152 -11.52 47.90 4.86
C GLU A 152 -11.60 48.46 3.44
N ARG A 153 -12.69 48.18 2.69
CA ARG A 153 -12.89 48.83 1.39
C ARG A 153 -12.58 50.31 1.62
N LEU A 154 -11.48 50.82 1.05
CA LEU A 154 -11.41 52.24 0.70
C LEU A 154 -12.80 52.54 0.16
N PRO A 155 -13.58 53.44 0.80
CA PRO A 155 -15.01 53.56 0.54
C PRO A 155 -15.18 53.53 -0.95
N THR A 156 -15.83 52.48 -1.51
CA THR A 156 -15.71 52.15 -2.95
C THR A 156 -15.69 53.44 -3.70
N VAL A 157 -14.51 53.80 -4.22
CA VAL A 157 -14.31 55.09 -4.82
C VAL A 157 -15.30 55.14 -5.96
N ALA A 158 -16.36 55.94 -5.78
CA ALA A 158 -17.40 55.99 -6.77
C ALA A 158 -16.76 56.62 -7.99
N PHE A 159 -16.78 55.92 -9.13
CA PHE A 159 -16.38 56.52 -10.37
C PHE A 159 -17.51 57.42 -10.85
N GLN A 160 -17.22 58.69 -11.06
CA GLN A 160 -18.14 59.63 -11.67
C GLN A 160 -17.48 60.24 -12.90
N SER A 161 -18.20 60.26 -14.03
CA SER A 161 -17.75 61.00 -15.21
C SER A 161 -18.01 62.49 -15.03
N ALA A 162 -17.02 63.33 -15.34
CA ALA A 162 -17.24 64.78 -15.50
C ALA A 162 -17.89 65.05 -16.86
N THR A 163 -18.90 65.92 -16.92
CA THR A 163 -19.61 66.31 -18.16
C THR A 163 -19.89 67.81 -18.17
N GLY A 164 -20.24 68.38 -19.34
CA GLY A 164 -20.56 69.81 -19.47
C GLY A 164 -19.36 70.77 -19.43
N THR A 165 -19.56 71.99 -19.92
CA THR A 165 -18.53 73.06 -20.01
C THR A 165 -18.90 74.32 -19.21
N THR A 166 -20.07 74.31 -18.56
CA THR A 166 -20.63 75.41 -17.76
C THR A 166 -21.27 74.84 -16.49
N ALA A 167 -21.46 75.66 -15.45
CA ALA A 167 -22.10 75.23 -14.20
C ALA A 167 -23.46 74.54 -14.44
N GLY A 168 -24.29 75.09 -15.32
CA GLY A 168 -25.62 74.54 -15.64
C GLY A 168 -25.62 73.22 -16.43
N THR A 169 -24.47 72.79 -16.96
CA THR A 169 -24.33 71.52 -17.70
C THR A 169 -23.38 70.53 -17.03
N ALA A 170 -22.76 70.91 -15.91
CA ALA A 170 -21.78 70.12 -15.19
C ALA A 170 -22.41 68.93 -14.45
N ALA A 171 -21.67 67.83 -14.32
CA ALA A 171 -22.13 66.64 -13.58
C ALA A 171 -22.24 66.93 -12.08
N LEU A 172 -23.43 66.75 -11.50
CA LEU A 172 -23.65 66.92 -10.06
C LEU A 172 -22.89 65.86 -9.24
N VAL A 173 -22.10 66.30 -8.27
CA VAL A 173 -21.43 65.43 -7.31
C VAL A 173 -22.45 64.87 -6.31
N THR A 174 -22.55 63.54 -6.24
CA THR A 174 -23.55 62.83 -5.41
C THR A 174 -22.96 62.02 -4.25
N LYS A 175 -21.62 62.00 -4.11
CA LYS A 175 -20.88 61.24 -3.09
C LYS A 175 -19.75 62.09 -2.51
N ALA A 176 -19.44 61.89 -1.22
CA ALA A 176 -18.39 62.64 -0.51
C ALA A 176 -16.95 62.20 -0.87
N VAL A 177 -16.77 60.96 -1.33
CA VAL A 177 -15.48 60.44 -1.82
C VAL A 177 -15.70 59.81 -3.18
N PHE A 178 -15.07 60.36 -4.22
CA PHE A 178 -15.23 59.87 -5.59
C PHE A 178 -13.97 60.13 -6.42
N HIS A 179 -13.75 59.25 -7.39
CA HIS A 179 -12.72 59.40 -8.41
C HIS A 179 -13.36 59.79 -9.73
N ILE A 180 -12.77 60.75 -10.42
CA ILE A 180 -13.27 61.20 -11.73
C ILE A 180 -12.50 60.43 -12.81
N GLY A 181 -13.23 59.62 -13.57
CA GLY A 181 -12.70 58.78 -14.66
C GLY A 181 -13.09 59.30 -16.04
N SER A 182 -12.26 59.06 -17.05
CA SER A 182 -12.40 59.63 -18.39
C SER A 182 -13.43 58.90 -19.27
N SER A 183 -14.32 59.67 -19.90
CA SER A 183 -14.70 59.46 -21.30
C SER A 183 -14.73 60.81 -22.03
N ASP A 184 -13.62 61.12 -22.69
CA ASP A 184 -13.44 62.07 -23.81
C ASP A 184 -14.11 63.46 -23.74
N ALA A 185 -13.30 64.46 -23.34
CA ALA A 185 -12.92 65.66 -24.11
C ALA A 185 -12.30 66.70 -23.16
N SER A 186 -11.45 67.59 -23.67
CA SER A 186 -11.00 68.79 -22.96
C SER A 186 -12.23 69.59 -22.45
N ASN A 187 -12.17 70.14 -21.23
CA ASN A 187 -13.17 71.04 -20.64
C ASN A 187 -14.42 70.41 -20.01
N LYS A 188 -14.34 69.24 -19.37
CA LYS A 188 -15.47 68.70 -18.59
C LYS A 188 -15.56 69.30 -17.18
N GLY A 189 -16.77 69.46 -16.68
CA GLY A 189 -17.06 70.01 -15.36
C GLY A 189 -17.68 68.99 -14.39
N ILE A 190 -17.49 69.24 -13.10
CA ILE A 190 -18.36 68.73 -12.03
C ILE A 190 -18.92 69.93 -11.27
N ILE A 191 -20.09 69.77 -10.65
CA ILE A 191 -20.68 70.80 -9.79
C ILE A 191 -20.92 70.25 -8.39
N LEU A 192 -20.52 71.04 -7.39
CA LEU A 192 -20.73 70.71 -5.98
C LEU A 192 -22.22 70.85 -5.62
N PRO A 193 -22.76 69.98 -4.76
CA PRO A 193 -24.18 69.97 -4.44
C PRO A 193 -24.62 71.16 -3.57
N THR A 194 -25.87 71.59 -3.72
CA THR A 194 -26.52 72.52 -2.79
C THR A 194 -27.05 71.79 -1.55
N SER A 195 -27.33 72.53 -0.47
CA SER A 195 -28.11 72.03 0.69
C SER A 195 -27.45 70.87 1.47
N MET A 196 -26.12 70.87 1.57
CA MET A 196 -25.38 69.93 2.42
C MET A 196 -25.18 70.48 3.84
N ALA A 197 -24.84 69.61 4.79
CA ALA A 197 -24.49 70.01 6.15
C ALA A 197 -23.14 70.78 6.17
N ILE A 198 -23.03 71.82 6.99
CA ILE A 198 -21.75 72.52 7.23
C ILE A 198 -20.68 71.51 7.67
N GLY A 199 -19.45 71.69 7.18
CA GLY A 199 -18.34 70.79 7.44
C GLY A 199 -18.31 69.53 6.57
N THR A 200 -19.26 69.35 5.64
CA THR A 200 -19.19 68.25 4.65
C THR A 200 -17.91 68.37 3.83
N VAL A 201 -17.11 67.29 3.81
CA VAL A 201 -15.85 67.22 3.07
C VAL A 201 -16.02 66.41 1.79
N PHE A 202 -15.49 66.93 0.68
CA PHE A 202 -15.37 66.24 -0.58
C PHE A 202 -13.91 65.92 -0.86
N ASN A 203 -13.59 64.64 -1.04
CA ASN A 203 -12.30 64.17 -1.56
C ASN A 203 -12.48 63.83 -3.04
N ILE A 204 -11.89 64.65 -3.89
CA ILE A 204 -12.03 64.60 -5.35
C ILE A 204 -10.68 64.24 -5.93
N PHE A 205 -10.62 63.29 -6.86
CA PHE A 205 -9.41 62.99 -7.62
C PHE A 205 -9.70 63.08 -9.11
N ASN A 206 -8.97 63.92 -9.83
CA ASN A 206 -9.03 63.95 -11.28
C ASN A 206 -8.14 62.84 -11.85
N GLY A 207 -8.71 61.69 -12.17
CA GLY A 207 -7.98 60.59 -12.81
C GLY A 207 -7.83 60.73 -14.33
N THR A 208 -8.22 61.86 -14.92
CA THR A 208 -8.15 62.09 -16.36
C THR A 208 -6.85 62.77 -16.77
N GLY A 209 -6.47 62.62 -18.04
CA GLY A 209 -5.27 63.26 -18.60
C GLY A 209 -5.40 64.77 -18.87
N ASN A 210 -6.55 65.38 -18.59
CA ASN A 210 -6.81 66.80 -18.82
C ASN A 210 -7.26 67.50 -17.53
N ALA A 211 -7.12 68.82 -17.47
CA ALA A 211 -7.73 69.59 -16.39
C ALA A 211 -9.27 69.57 -16.50
N ILE A 212 -9.95 69.60 -15.36
CA ILE A 212 -11.40 69.69 -15.26
C ILE A 212 -11.82 70.90 -14.43
N ASN A 213 -13.01 71.41 -14.68
CA ASN A 213 -13.57 72.49 -13.86
C ASN A 213 -14.42 71.91 -12.72
N VAL A 214 -14.17 72.38 -11.50
CA VAL A 214 -15.01 72.14 -10.34
C VAL A 214 -15.82 73.42 -10.09
N TYR A 215 -17.12 73.37 -10.36
CA TYR A 215 -18.03 74.50 -10.17
C TYR A 215 -18.59 74.51 -8.73
N PRO A 216 -18.69 75.67 -8.07
CA PRO A 216 -19.54 75.79 -6.90
C PRO A 216 -21.02 75.61 -7.30
N PRO A 217 -21.92 75.36 -6.33
CA PRO A 217 -23.36 75.48 -6.59
C PRO A 217 -23.69 76.89 -7.13
N THR A 218 -24.77 77.02 -7.91
CA THR A 218 -25.19 78.32 -8.48
C THR A 218 -25.30 79.41 -7.42
N GLY A 219 -24.63 80.54 -7.64
CA GLY A 219 -24.53 81.65 -6.71
C GLY A 219 -23.44 81.47 -5.63
N GLY A 220 -22.79 80.31 -5.59
CA GLY A 220 -21.77 79.95 -4.61
C GLY A 220 -20.34 80.22 -5.05
N GLN A 221 -19.39 79.79 -4.21
CA GLN A 221 -17.97 80.10 -4.38
C GLN A 221 -17.07 78.94 -3.95
N ILE A 222 -15.89 78.84 -4.58
CA ILE A 222 -14.77 77.99 -4.11
C ILE A 222 -13.60 78.91 -3.77
N ASN A 223 -12.99 78.74 -2.60
CA ASN A 223 -11.85 79.53 -2.12
C ASN A 223 -12.07 81.06 -2.17
N TYR A 224 -13.31 81.53 -2.04
CA TYR A 224 -13.69 82.94 -2.18
C TYR A 224 -13.22 83.60 -3.50
N ALA A 225 -13.06 82.82 -4.57
CA ALA A 225 -12.55 83.29 -5.87
C ALA A 225 -13.56 84.11 -6.70
N GLY A 226 -14.73 84.45 -6.13
CA GLY A 226 -15.85 85.11 -6.82
C GLY A 226 -17.01 84.14 -7.09
N THR A 227 -18.22 84.71 -7.26
CA THR A 227 -19.46 83.96 -7.49
C THR A 227 -19.43 83.21 -8.82
N ASP A 228 -19.83 81.94 -8.79
CA ASP A 228 -19.88 81.02 -9.95
C ASP A 228 -18.53 80.80 -10.67
N VAL A 229 -17.42 81.19 -10.04
CA VAL A 229 -16.07 81.00 -10.58
C VAL A 229 -15.63 79.55 -10.34
N PRO A 230 -15.32 78.76 -11.40
CA PRO A 230 -14.85 77.39 -11.23
C PRO A 230 -13.41 77.33 -10.73
N PHE A 231 -13.10 76.26 -10.00
CA PHE A 231 -11.73 75.86 -9.69
C PHE A 231 -11.21 74.90 -10.78
N ALA A 232 -10.08 75.23 -11.40
CA ALA A 232 -9.43 74.35 -12.38
C ALA A 232 -8.60 73.27 -11.66
N LEU A 233 -9.06 72.03 -11.69
CA LEU A 233 -8.37 70.88 -11.12
C LEU A 233 -7.49 70.20 -12.18
N SER A 234 -6.18 70.27 -12.00
CA SER A 234 -5.17 69.68 -12.89
C SER A 234 -5.36 68.18 -13.11
N ALA A 235 -4.84 67.66 -14.22
CA ALA A 235 -4.78 66.24 -14.51
C ALA A 235 -4.05 65.47 -13.40
N TYR A 236 -4.56 64.29 -13.04
CA TYR A 236 -3.99 63.41 -12.01
C TYR A 236 -3.79 64.05 -10.62
N ALA A 237 -4.54 65.11 -10.32
CA ALA A 237 -4.42 65.85 -9.07
C ALA A 237 -5.61 65.58 -8.12
N PRO A 238 -5.35 65.48 -6.80
CA PRO A 238 -6.40 65.48 -5.79
C PRO A 238 -6.85 66.91 -5.45
N LEU A 239 -8.09 67.04 -5.01
CA LEU A 239 -8.66 68.25 -4.43
C LEU A 239 -9.53 67.85 -3.23
N ARG A 240 -9.32 68.55 -2.11
CA ARG A 240 -10.10 68.34 -0.89
C ARG A 240 -10.80 69.63 -0.53
N LEU A 241 -12.13 69.62 -0.48
CA LEU A 241 -12.95 70.80 -0.18
C LEU A 241 -13.81 70.54 1.05
N VAL A 242 -14.04 71.57 1.85
CA VAL A 242 -15.01 71.58 2.95
C VAL A 242 -16.06 72.66 2.71
N LEU A 243 -17.33 72.33 2.96
CA LEU A 243 -18.42 73.31 2.96
C LEU A 243 -18.34 74.17 4.23
N ILE A 244 -18.13 75.48 4.08
CA ILE A 244 -17.99 76.41 5.21
C ILE A 244 -19.19 77.34 5.38
N ASP A 245 -19.95 77.60 4.31
CA ASP A 245 -21.23 78.32 4.36
C ASP A 245 -22.26 77.59 3.49
N PRO A 246 -23.17 76.80 4.10
CA PRO A 246 -24.24 76.11 3.38
C PRO A 246 -25.24 77.04 2.70
N SER A 247 -25.45 78.25 3.23
CA SER A 247 -26.45 79.20 2.72
C SER A 247 -25.96 79.94 1.49
N GLY A 248 -24.67 80.33 1.50
CA GLY A 248 -23.98 80.93 0.37
C GLY A 248 -23.33 79.92 -0.57
N GLY A 249 -23.38 78.62 -0.29
CA GLY A 249 -22.74 77.59 -1.12
C GLY A 249 -21.23 77.75 -1.23
N VAL A 250 -20.56 78.14 -0.13
CA VAL A 250 -19.12 78.45 -0.12
C VAL A 250 -18.31 77.23 0.32
N TYR A 251 -17.41 76.79 -0.53
CA TYR A 251 -16.46 75.71 -0.27
C TYR A 251 -15.04 76.26 -0.14
N GLN A 252 -14.27 75.69 0.77
CA GLN A 252 -12.86 76.04 0.96
C GLN A 252 -11.99 74.80 0.85
N GLN A 253 -10.86 74.94 0.17
CA GLN A 253 -9.87 73.88 0.08
C GLN A 253 -9.22 73.64 1.46
N LEU A 254 -9.08 72.35 1.81
CA LEU A 254 -8.36 71.87 2.99
C LEU A 254 -6.87 71.62 2.68
#